data_AF-A0A418ZSR6-F1
#
_entry.id   AF-A0A418ZSR6-F1
#
_cell.length_a   1.000
_cell.length_b   1.000
_cell.length_c   1.000
_cell.angle_alpha   90.00
_cell.angle_beta   90.00
_cell.angle_gamma   90.00
#
_symmetry.space_group_name_H-M   'P 1'
#
loop_
_entity.id
_entity.type
_entity.pdbx_description
1 polymer ?
#
loop_
_entity_poly.entity_id
_entity_poly.type
_entity_poly.pdbx_seq_one_letter_code
_entity_poly.pdbx_strand_id
1 'polypeptide(L)'
;MTRITLSLLIAAAMLTGCGRLGDSAWNPFSGGGARSAPETLEPEGGYGTVLDARPSVPQLLGAEWQSLPEGRLLVVRGFAPVKGYHSAMLVRAGGRTGPDRLAPDPDGVLRLRFVAVPPAPDSPAARMPASPATDTITVALPLPTARLARLTGIEIQGGDRVIQLRR
;
A
#
# COMPACT_ATOMS: atom_id res chain seq x y z
N MET A 1 29.52 -64.00 -44.96
CA MET A 1 28.42 -63.85 -43.99
C MET A 1 28.79 -62.78 -42.97
N THR A 2 27.83 -61.88 -42.70
CA THR A 2 27.71 -61.01 -41.51
C THR A 2 28.88 -60.13 -41.09
N ARG A 3 29.01 -58.90 -41.63
CA ARG A 3 29.44 -57.67 -40.90
C ARG A 3 29.03 -56.37 -41.65
N ILE A 4 27.80 -56.30 -42.14
CA ILE A 4 27.20 -55.05 -42.71
C ILE A 4 26.15 -54.47 -41.73
N THR A 5 26.24 -54.81 -40.44
CA THR A 5 25.22 -54.47 -39.44
C THR A 5 25.57 -53.24 -38.59
N LEU A 6 26.81 -52.74 -38.64
CA LEU A 6 27.25 -51.65 -37.75
C LEU A 6 26.97 -50.25 -38.33
N SER A 7 26.97 -50.10 -39.65
CA SER A 7 26.81 -48.80 -40.30
C SER A 7 25.35 -48.31 -40.36
N LEU A 8 24.37 -49.21 -40.18
CA LEU A 8 22.95 -48.86 -40.21
C LEU A 8 22.43 -48.33 -38.87
N LEU A 9 23.12 -48.62 -37.76
CA LEU A 9 22.68 -48.23 -36.40
C LEU A 9 23.00 -46.77 -36.06
N ILE A 10 23.98 -46.15 -36.73
CA ILE A 10 24.36 -44.75 -36.50
C ILE A 10 23.46 -43.78 -37.29
N ALA A 11 22.90 -44.23 -38.43
CA ALA A 11 21.99 -43.43 -39.24
C ALA A 11 20.58 -43.27 -38.63
N ALA A 12 20.18 -44.13 -37.68
CA ALA A 12 18.89 -44.05 -37.00
C ALA A 12 18.89 -43.10 -35.78
N ALA A 13 20.06 -42.67 -35.29
CA ALA A 13 20.16 -41.83 -34.09
C ALA A 13 20.15 -40.32 -34.38
N MET A 14 20.16 -39.90 -35.65
CA MET A 14 20.28 -38.49 -36.03
C MET A 14 18.99 -37.86 -36.59
N LEU A 15 17.84 -38.51 -36.42
CA LEU A 15 16.52 -37.93 -36.73
C LEU A 15 15.67 -37.55 -35.49
N THR A 16 16.20 -37.65 -34.26
CA THR A 16 15.51 -37.10 -33.07
C THR A 16 15.93 -35.65 -32.85
N GLY A 17 15.49 -34.79 -33.76
CA GLY A 17 15.58 -33.34 -33.63
C GLY A 17 14.69 -32.82 -32.49
N CYS A 18 15.31 -32.05 -31.61
CA CYS A 18 14.87 -30.78 -31.02
C CYS A 18 13.36 -30.52 -30.77
N GLY A 19 13.01 -30.47 -29.47
CA GLY A 19 11.87 -29.71 -28.92
C GLY A 19 10.50 -30.39 -29.09
N ARG A 20 9.67 -30.63 -28.08
CA ARG A 20 9.54 -30.09 -26.73
C ARG A 20 8.87 -31.19 -25.91
N LEU A 21 9.62 -31.90 -25.06
CA LEU A 21 9.01 -32.75 -24.02
C LEU A 21 8.36 -31.80 -23.00
N GLY A 22 7.09 -31.47 -23.21
CA GLY A 22 6.42 -30.50 -22.36
C GLY A 22 4.95 -30.24 -22.65
N ASP A 23 4.26 -31.14 -23.35
CA ASP A 23 2.79 -31.10 -23.45
C ASP A 23 2.25 -32.54 -23.28
N SER A 24 2.33 -33.05 -22.04
CA SER A 24 1.52 -34.18 -21.60
C SER A 24 0.05 -33.75 -21.57
N ALA A 25 -0.59 -33.71 -22.74
CA ALA A 25 -2.02 -33.44 -22.90
C ALA A 25 -2.89 -34.72 -22.79
N TRP A 26 -2.41 -35.73 -22.06
CA TRP A 26 -3.18 -36.94 -21.75
C TRP A 26 -3.33 -37.09 -20.25
N ASN A 27 -4.24 -36.31 -19.66
CA ASN A 27 -4.73 -36.54 -18.31
C ASN A 27 -6.06 -37.31 -18.41
N PRO A 28 -6.11 -38.61 -18.11
CA PRO A 28 -7.32 -39.43 -18.25
C PRO A 28 -8.38 -39.14 -17.17
N PHE A 29 -8.18 -38.14 -16.31
CA PHE A 29 -9.14 -37.68 -15.30
C PHE A 29 -9.78 -36.31 -15.60
N SER A 30 -9.64 -35.74 -16.81
CA SER A 30 -10.29 -34.46 -17.18
C SER A 30 -11.78 -34.62 -17.55
N GLY A 31 -12.52 -35.39 -16.75
CA GLY A 31 -13.97 -35.45 -16.85
C GLY A 31 -14.60 -34.18 -16.26
N GLY A 32 -15.22 -33.36 -17.10
CA GLY A 32 -16.22 -32.38 -16.68
C GLY A 32 -15.81 -30.92 -16.86
N GLY A 33 -16.13 -30.38 -18.05
CA GLY A 33 -16.96 -29.18 -18.20
C GLY A 33 -16.67 -27.94 -17.35
N ALA A 34 -16.32 -26.87 -18.06
CA ALA A 34 -16.18 -25.49 -17.63
C ALA A 34 -14.96 -25.22 -16.73
N ARG A 35 -13.99 -24.49 -17.30
CA ARG A 35 -13.16 -23.59 -16.51
C ARG A 35 -14.13 -22.57 -15.91
N SER A 36 -14.67 -22.84 -14.73
CA SER A 36 -15.31 -21.81 -13.93
C SER A 36 -14.29 -20.69 -13.85
N ALA A 37 -14.63 -19.52 -14.42
CA ALA A 37 -13.89 -18.31 -14.11
C ALA A 37 -13.78 -18.26 -12.58
N PRO A 38 -12.60 -17.99 -12.00
CA PRO A 38 -12.48 -17.93 -10.55
C PRO A 38 -13.58 -17.01 -10.03
N GLU A 39 -14.47 -17.57 -9.23
CA GLU A 39 -15.56 -16.81 -8.61
C GLU A 39 -14.88 -15.79 -7.70
N THR A 40 -14.76 -14.57 -8.22
CA THR A 40 -14.09 -13.49 -7.51
C THR A 40 -15.02 -13.02 -6.40
N LEU A 41 -14.45 -12.76 -5.22
CA LEU A 41 -15.16 -12.09 -4.13
C LEU A 41 -15.33 -10.58 -4.41
N GLU A 42 -14.96 -10.13 -5.61
CA GLU A 42 -15.09 -8.75 -6.03
C GLU A 42 -16.56 -8.46 -6.39
N PRO A 43 -17.21 -7.50 -5.72
CA PRO A 43 -18.59 -7.12 -6.04
C PRO A 43 -18.69 -6.54 -7.46
N GLU A 44 -19.86 -6.66 -8.10
CA GLU A 44 -20.10 -6.01 -9.39
C GLU A 44 -19.93 -4.49 -9.24
N GLY A 45 -18.94 -3.92 -9.91
CA GLY A 45 -18.51 -2.52 -9.76
C GLY A 45 -17.16 -2.33 -9.05
N GLY A 46 -16.53 -3.42 -8.58
CA GLY A 46 -15.22 -3.41 -7.93
C GLY A 46 -15.28 -2.96 -6.47
N TYR A 47 -14.16 -3.11 -5.75
CA TYR A 47 -14.06 -2.55 -4.40
C TYR A 47 -14.06 -1.02 -4.48
N GLY A 48 -15.13 -0.39 -3.98
CA GLY A 48 -15.18 1.06 -3.84
C GLY A 48 -13.95 1.57 -3.07
N THR A 49 -13.37 2.67 -3.52
CA THR A 49 -12.33 3.36 -2.75
C THR A 49 -12.99 3.89 -1.48
N VAL A 50 -12.94 3.11 -0.40
CA VAL A 50 -13.44 3.52 0.91
C VAL A 50 -12.59 4.72 1.34
N LEU A 51 -13.17 5.91 1.19
CA LEU A 51 -12.61 7.13 1.72
C LEU A 51 -12.56 7.01 3.23
N ASP A 52 -11.42 7.38 3.81
CA ASP A 52 -11.29 7.40 5.25
C ASP A 52 -12.29 8.41 5.85
N ALA A 53 -13.26 7.91 6.60
CA ALA A 53 -14.32 8.71 7.21
C ALA A 53 -13.88 9.42 8.50
N ARG A 54 -12.66 9.15 9.00
CA ARG A 54 -12.18 9.78 10.23
C ARG A 54 -11.99 11.28 10.00
N PRO A 55 -12.41 12.12 10.97
CA PRO A 55 -12.15 13.55 10.88
C PRO A 55 -10.65 13.83 10.97
N SER A 56 -10.25 14.95 10.38
CA SER A 56 -8.88 15.45 10.55
C SER A 56 -8.63 15.81 12.02
N VAL A 57 -7.39 15.63 12.47
CA VAL A 57 -6.95 16.09 13.79
C VAL A 57 -7.16 17.60 13.87
N PRO A 58 -7.87 18.10 14.90
CA PRO A 58 -8.32 19.49 14.94
C PRO A 58 -7.21 20.52 14.82
N GLN A 59 -6.06 20.30 15.46
CA GLN A 59 -4.95 21.25 15.45
C GLN A 59 -3.63 20.55 15.11
N LEU A 60 -2.93 21.04 14.10
CA LEU A 60 -1.53 20.68 13.86
C LEU A 60 -0.62 21.42 14.84
N LEU A 61 0.42 20.77 15.33
CA LEU A 61 1.48 21.41 16.12
C LEU A 61 2.74 21.60 15.26
N GLY A 62 3.09 20.59 14.48
CA GLY A 62 4.24 20.64 13.59
C GLY A 62 4.43 19.36 12.80
N ALA A 63 5.31 19.43 11.82
CA ALA A 63 5.78 18.27 11.09
C ALA A 63 7.28 18.42 10.84
N GLU A 64 8.01 17.32 10.94
CA GLU A 64 9.47 17.31 10.79
C GLU A 64 9.95 16.02 10.13
N TRP A 65 11.16 16.09 9.61
CA TRP A 65 11.86 14.96 9.06
C TRP A 65 12.91 14.45 10.03
N GLN A 66 12.91 13.15 10.29
CA GLN A 66 13.97 12.47 11.01
C GLN A 66 14.68 11.50 10.06
N SER A 67 16.01 11.45 10.14
CA SER A 67 16.80 10.57 9.28
C SER A 67 16.66 9.11 9.70
N LEU A 68 16.54 8.21 8.73
CA LEU A 68 16.61 6.76 8.92
C LEU A 68 17.76 6.20 8.06
N PRO A 69 18.34 5.04 8.40
CA PRO A 69 19.35 4.39 7.56
C PRO A 69 18.87 4.20 6.11
N GLU A 70 17.59 3.86 5.94
CA GLU A 70 16.95 3.70 4.63
C GLU A 70 15.80 4.70 4.41
N GLY A 71 16.16 5.99 4.31
CA GLY A 71 15.24 7.06 3.94
C GLY A 71 14.98 8.02 5.09
N ARG A 72 13.72 8.42 5.28
CA ARG A 72 13.35 9.41 6.29
C ARG A 72 12.03 9.05 6.95
N LEU A 73 11.90 9.38 8.22
CA LEU A 73 10.67 9.30 8.97
C LEU A 73 10.00 10.68 8.96
N LEU A 74 8.81 10.76 8.39
CA LEU A 74 7.95 11.95 8.54
C LEU A 74 7.25 11.85 9.89
N VAL A 75 7.55 12.76 10.82
CA VAL A 75 6.89 12.82 12.12
C VAL A 75 5.95 14.02 12.14
N VAL A 76 4.68 13.78 12.44
CA VAL A 76 3.65 14.82 12.52
C VAL A 76 3.06 14.80 13.92
N ARG A 77 2.97 15.99 14.51
CA ARG A 77 2.42 16.22 15.84
C ARG A 77 1.19 17.10 15.73
N GLY A 78 0.17 16.76 16.50
CA GLY A 78 -1.09 17.49 16.56
C GLY A 78 -1.69 17.44 17.95
N PHE A 79 -2.83 18.09 18.06
CA PHE A 79 -3.58 18.27 19.30
C PHE A 79 -5.08 18.26 18.99
N ALA A 80 -5.86 17.84 19.99
CA ALA A 80 -7.31 17.82 19.95
C ALA A 80 -7.87 18.45 21.22
N PRO A 81 -9.07 19.08 21.20
CA PRO A 81 -9.57 19.87 22.32
C PRO A 81 -9.93 19.06 23.57
N VAL A 82 -10.23 17.76 23.40
CA VAL A 82 -10.61 16.85 24.48
C VAL A 82 -9.77 15.58 24.42
N LYS A 83 -9.66 14.88 25.56
CA LYS A 83 -8.92 13.62 25.65
C LYS A 83 -9.66 12.47 24.96
N GLY A 84 -8.98 11.36 24.73
CA GLY A 84 -9.59 10.12 24.20
C GLY A 84 -9.62 10.00 22.67
N TYR A 85 -8.98 10.93 21.95
CA TYR A 85 -8.68 10.72 20.54
C TYR A 85 -7.71 9.54 20.38
N HIS A 86 -7.97 8.67 19.40
CA HIS A 86 -7.19 7.46 19.19
C HIS A 86 -7.14 7.07 17.70
N SER A 87 -6.41 5.99 17.38
CA SER A 87 -6.26 5.47 16.02
C SER A 87 -5.84 6.55 15.01
N ALA A 88 -4.87 7.38 15.41
CA ALA A 88 -4.39 8.48 14.60
C ALA A 88 -3.54 7.96 13.44
N MET A 89 -3.68 8.56 12.25
CA MET A 89 -3.00 8.11 11.04
C MET A 89 -2.80 9.23 10.03
N LEU A 90 -1.75 9.11 9.21
CA LEU A 90 -1.62 9.88 7.98
C LEU A 90 -2.25 9.09 6.83
N VAL A 91 -3.26 9.67 6.20
CA VAL A 91 -3.97 9.08 5.06
C VAL A 91 -3.84 9.96 3.84
N ARG A 92 -3.92 9.40 2.64
CA ARG A 92 -3.88 10.23 1.43
C ARG A 92 -5.17 11.05 1.32
N ALA A 93 -5.04 12.34 1.02
CA ALA A 93 -6.18 13.24 0.91
C ALA A 93 -7.20 12.79 -0.16
N GLY A 94 -6.74 12.18 -1.26
CA GLY A 94 -7.58 11.65 -2.34
C GLY A 94 -8.11 10.22 -2.16
N GLY A 95 -7.97 9.61 -0.98
CA GLY A 95 -8.63 8.31 -0.69
C GLY A 95 -8.13 7.10 -1.48
N ARG A 96 -6.96 7.16 -2.14
CA ARG A 96 -6.42 6.01 -2.87
C ARG A 96 -6.01 4.90 -1.88
N THR A 97 -6.65 3.75 -2.00
CA THR A 97 -6.33 2.51 -1.28
C THR A 97 -5.38 1.63 -2.11
N GLY A 98 -4.64 0.73 -1.45
CA GLY A 98 -3.75 -0.24 -2.11
C GLY A 98 -2.25 0.13 -2.05
N PRO A 99 -1.40 -0.50 -2.88
CA PRO A 99 0.06 -0.33 -2.83
C PRO A 99 0.50 1.12 -3.13
N ASP A 100 -0.30 1.85 -3.89
CA ASP A 100 -0.03 3.23 -4.35
C ASP A 100 -0.64 4.32 -3.45
N ARG A 101 -1.02 3.98 -2.21
CA ARG A 101 -1.57 4.92 -1.22
C ARG A 101 -0.64 6.06 -0.83
N LEU A 102 0.66 5.93 -1.12
CA LEU A 102 1.69 6.95 -0.84
C LEU A 102 2.39 7.43 -2.12
N ALA A 103 1.75 7.25 -3.28
CA ALA A 103 2.21 7.86 -4.52
C ALA A 103 1.91 9.37 -4.51
N PRO A 104 2.83 10.20 -5.04
CA PRO A 104 2.56 11.62 -5.23
C PRO A 104 1.40 11.86 -6.21
N ASP A 105 0.87 13.06 -6.16
CA ASP A 105 -0.02 13.60 -7.19
C ASP A 105 0.78 13.98 -8.46
N PRO A 106 0.12 14.34 -9.58
CA PRO A 106 0.81 14.64 -10.84
C PRO A 106 1.86 15.76 -10.77
N ASP A 107 1.78 16.63 -9.78
CA ASP A 107 2.74 17.70 -9.48
C ASP A 107 3.95 17.23 -8.64
N GLY A 108 4.02 15.94 -8.29
CA GLY A 108 5.09 15.39 -7.46
C GLY A 108 4.92 15.65 -5.96
N VAL A 109 3.79 16.21 -5.53
CA VAL A 109 3.50 16.48 -4.11
C VAL A 109 2.69 15.34 -3.52
N LEU A 110 3.10 14.84 -2.36
CA LEU A 110 2.33 13.86 -1.60
C LEU A 110 1.38 14.57 -0.64
N ARG A 111 0.08 14.53 -0.94
CA ARG A 111 -0.97 15.14 -0.11
C ARG A 111 -1.53 14.15 0.91
N LEU A 112 -1.28 14.45 2.18
CA LEU A 112 -1.70 13.66 3.33
C LEU A 112 -2.71 14.45 4.17
N ARG A 113 -3.56 13.72 4.88
CA ARG A 113 -4.47 14.21 5.89
C ARG A 113 -4.11 13.53 7.20
N PHE A 114 -3.96 14.30 8.25
CA PHE A 114 -3.76 13.77 9.59
C PHE A 114 -5.13 13.56 10.22
N VAL A 115 -5.51 12.31 10.42
CA VAL A 115 -6.84 11.92 10.94
C VAL A 115 -6.72 11.20 12.27
N ALA A 116 -7.77 11.29 13.09
CA ALA A 116 -7.90 10.53 14.34
C ALA A 116 -9.38 10.28 14.65
N VAL A 117 -9.67 9.22 15.40
CA VAL A 117 -11.03 8.91 15.85
C VAL A 117 -11.31 9.71 17.13
N PRO A 118 -12.36 10.55 17.17
CA PRO A 118 -12.75 11.26 18.39
C PRO A 118 -13.28 10.28 19.44
N PRO A 119 -13.25 10.65 20.74
CA PRO A 119 -13.94 9.87 21.76
C PRO A 119 -15.45 9.84 21.49
N ALA A 120 -16.15 8.82 22.00
CA ALA A 120 -17.61 8.80 21.97
C ALA A 120 -18.16 10.03 22.73
N PRO A 121 -19.20 10.72 22.22
CA PRO A 121 -19.71 11.98 22.80
C PRO A 121 -20.07 11.88 24.30
N ASP A 122 -20.61 10.74 24.73
CA ASP A 122 -21.06 10.55 26.12
C ASP A 122 -19.96 9.99 27.04
N SER A 123 -18.78 9.68 26.49
CA SER A 123 -17.69 9.12 27.28
C SER A 123 -17.12 10.14 28.29
N PRO A 124 -16.59 9.69 29.44
CA PRO A 124 -15.89 10.57 30.37
C PRO A 124 -14.77 11.37 29.73
N ALA A 125 -14.03 10.76 28.78
CA ALA A 125 -12.91 11.40 28.09
C ALA A 125 -13.34 12.62 27.25
N ALA A 126 -14.52 12.58 26.63
CA ALA A 126 -15.06 13.69 25.86
C ALA A 126 -15.37 14.94 26.71
N ARG A 127 -15.47 14.78 28.04
CA ARG A 127 -15.65 15.89 29.00
C ARG A 127 -14.34 16.41 29.59
N MET A 128 -13.22 15.78 29.27
CA MET A 128 -11.91 16.15 29.81
C MET A 128 -11.16 17.02 28.80
N PRO A 129 -10.87 18.30 29.12
CA PRO A 129 -10.04 19.12 28.24
C PRO A 129 -8.63 18.53 28.16
N ALA A 130 -8.09 18.49 26.93
CA ALA A 130 -6.72 18.07 26.70
C ALA A 130 -5.77 19.27 26.82
N SER A 131 -4.49 19.01 27.12
CA SER A 131 -3.44 20.02 27.14
C SER A 131 -2.45 19.79 26.00
N PRO A 132 -2.11 20.79 25.17
CA PRO A 132 -1.14 20.63 24.08
C PRO A 132 0.28 20.37 24.58
N ALA A 133 0.56 20.60 25.87
CA ALA A 133 1.86 20.32 26.47
C ALA A 133 2.05 18.84 26.84
N THR A 134 0.96 18.10 27.10
CA THR A 134 1.03 16.71 27.61
C THR A 134 0.27 15.71 26.75
N ASP A 135 -0.84 16.11 26.16
CA ASP A 135 -1.78 15.25 25.42
C ASP A 135 -1.58 15.43 23.90
N THR A 136 -0.34 15.28 23.43
CA THR A 136 -0.02 15.38 22.00
C THR A 136 -0.34 14.09 21.26
N ILE A 137 -0.86 14.23 20.03
CA ILE A 137 -1.07 13.11 19.11
C ILE A 137 0.11 13.10 18.14
N THR A 138 0.91 12.03 18.18
CA THR A 138 2.06 11.87 17.30
C THR A 138 1.86 10.70 16.36
N VAL A 139 2.10 10.93 15.07
CA VAL A 139 2.13 9.88 14.05
C VAL A 139 3.43 9.97 13.27
N ALA A 140 3.94 8.82 12.87
CA ALA A 140 5.16 8.71 12.11
C ALA A 140 4.91 7.86 10.86
N LEU A 141 5.43 8.33 9.72
CA LEU A 141 5.33 7.65 8.43
C LEU A 141 6.72 7.43 7.85
N PRO A 142 7.21 6.18 7.79
CA PRO A 142 8.48 5.89 7.15
C PRO A 142 8.37 6.02 5.63
N LEU A 143 9.32 6.73 5.04
CA LEU A 143 9.41 6.95 3.60
C LEU A 143 10.79 6.48 3.11
N PRO A 144 10.85 5.37 2.36
CA PRO A 144 12.12 4.84 1.85
C PRO A 144 12.70 5.76 0.78
N THR A 145 14.03 5.70 0.59
CA THR A 145 14.76 6.54 -0.37
C THR A 145 14.18 6.49 -1.78
N ALA A 146 13.81 5.30 -2.27
CA ALA A 146 13.19 5.13 -3.59
C ALA A 146 11.86 5.90 -3.74
N ARG A 147 11.10 6.05 -2.66
CA ARG A 147 9.86 6.85 -2.66
C ARG A 147 10.17 8.32 -2.54
N LEU A 148 11.05 8.72 -1.62
CA LEU A 148 11.48 10.11 -1.47
C LEU A 148 12.04 10.68 -2.77
N ALA A 149 12.75 9.87 -3.56
CA ALA A 149 13.27 10.22 -4.87
C ALA A 149 12.20 10.76 -5.85
N ARG A 150 10.94 10.31 -5.69
CA ARG A 150 9.80 10.68 -6.53
C ARG A 150 8.99 11.87 -5.99
N LEU A 151 9.35 12.39 -4.81
CA LEU A 151 8.62 13.47 -4.16
C LEU A 151 9.37 14.80 -4.34
N THR A 152 8.61 15.84 -4.69
CA THR A 152 9.04 17.24 -4.69
C THR A 152 8.74 17.90 -3.34
N GLY A 153 7.67 17.44 -2.67
CA GLY A 153 7.25 17.94 -1.37
C GLY A 153 6.14 17.09 -0.77
N ILE A 154 5.78 17.41 0.48
CA ILE A 154 4.66 16.81 1.20
C ILE A 154 3.77 17.91 1.74
N GLU A 155 2.47 17.74 1.57
CA GLU A 155 1.44 18.58 2.18
C GLU A 155 0.67 17.77 3.21
N ILE A 156 0.52 18.29 4.41
CA ILE A 156 -0.17 17.63 5.52
C ILE A 156 -1.32 18.52 5.95
N GLN A 157 -2.54 18.06 5.70
CA GLN A 157 -3.77 18.74 6.06
C GLN A 157 -4.24 18.28 7.46
N GLY A 158 -4.45 19.25 8.35
CA GLY A 158 -5.17 19.09 9.61
C GLY A 158 -6.56 19.71 9.55
N GLY A 159 -7.21 19.83 10.70
CA GLY A 159 -8.49 20.53 10.84
C GLY A 159 -8.34 22.05 10.81
N ASP A 160 -7.23 22.59 11.32
CA ASP A 160 -6.97 24.03 11.41
C ASP A 160 -6.22 24.60 10.21
N ARG A 161 -5.22 23.87 9.69
CA ARG A 161 -4.31 24.35 8.64
C ARG A 161 -3.66 23.23 7.83
N VAL A 162 -2.85 23.64 6.86
CA VAL A 162 -1.98 22.76 6.08
C VAL A 162 -0.52 23.09 6.37
N ILE A 163 0.31 22.07 6.61
CA ILE A 163 1.77 22.20 6.72
C ILE A 163 2.39 21.66 5.43
N GLN A 164 3.30 22.44 4.84
CA GLN A 164 4.11 21.99 3.72
C GLN A 164 5.53 21.69 4.18
N LEU A 165 6.05 20.53 3.77
CA LEU A 165 7.44 20.15 3.96
C LEU A 165 8.11 19.97 2.61
N ARG A 166 9.21 20.66 2.42
CA ARG A 166 10.11 20.40 1.29
C ARG A 166 10.99 19.20 1.62
N ARG A 167 11.39 18.48 0.58
CA ARG A 167 12.32 17.37 0.69
C ARG A 167 13.71 17.87 1.09
#